data_AF-A0A0R0ASZ8-F1
#
_entry.id   AF-A0A0R0ASZ8-F1
#
_cell.length_a   1.000
_cell.length_b   1.000
_cell.length_c   1.000
_cell.angle_alpha   90.00
_cell.angle_beta   90.00
_cell.angle_gamma   90.00
#
_symmetry.space_group_name_H-M   'P 1'
#
loop_
_entity.id
_entity.type
_entity.pdbx_description
1 polymer ?
#
loop_
_entity_poly.entity_id
_entity_poly.type
_entity_poly.pdbx_seq_one_letter_code
_entity_poly.pdbx_strand_id
1 'polypeptide(L)'
;MGDDGLTPFQRSAVAALSAVVADIAFSRCGNRETYLRCDLPGIATFLFVYEDGVEVHGAHPWTAECQDYRTPAELIDRMLVAVRANGVDMSIT
;
A
#
# COMPACT_ATOMS: atom_id res chain seq x y z
N MET A 1 8.42 -12.82 -12.09
CA MET A 1 8.67 -12.00 -10.89
C MET A 1 9.96 -11.22 -11.10
N GLY A 2 10.10 -10.04 -10.49
CA GLY A 2 11.37 -9.31 -10.54
C GLY A 2 12.43 -9.97 -9.66
N ASP A 3 13.69 -9.54 -9.75
CA ASP A 3 14.79 -10.04 -8.92
C ASP A 3 14.56 -9.78 -7.41
N ASP A 4 13.63 -8.89 -7.09
CA ASP A 4 13.19 -8.60 -5.74
C ASP A 4 12.19 -9.62 -5.18
N GLY A 5 11.63 -10.54 -5.98
CA GLY A 5 10.60 -11.47 -5.52
C GLY A 5 9.24 -10.81 -5.23
N LEU A 6 9.02 -9.58 -5.73
CA LEU A 6 7.73 -8.90 -5.62
C LEU A 6 6.88 -9.10 -6.87
N THR A 7 5.56 -9.14 -6.66
CA THR A 7 4.62 -9.14 -7.78
C THR A 7 4.61 -7.79 -8.50
N PRO A 8 4.19 -7.74 -9.78
CA PRO A 8 4.02 -6.46 -10.47
C PRO A 8 3.10 -5.49 -9.71
N PHE A 9 2.03 -6.02 -9.09
CA PHE A 9 1.10 -5.24 -8.29
C PHE A 9 1.78 -4.59 -7.08
N GLN A 10 2.53 -5.37 -6.29
CA GLN A 10 3.25 -4.85 -5.11
C GLN A 10 4.22 -3.72 -5.50
N ARG A 11 4.95 -3.88 -6.60
CA ARG A 11 5.85 -2.83 -7.11
C ARG A 11 5.09 -1.57 -7.51
N SER A 12 3.97 -1.70 -8.20
CA SER A 12 3.14 -0.57 -8.58
C SER A 12 2.53 0.16 -7.37
N ALA A 13 2.08 -0.58 -6.37
CA ALA A 13 1.54 -0.01 -5.13
C ALA A 13 2.61 0.77 -4.34
N VAL A 14 3.81 0.20 -4.20
CA VAL A 14 4.98 0.87 -3.58
C VAL A 14 5.31 2.15 -4.33
N ALA A 15 5.46 2.07 -5.66
CA ALA A 15 5.81 3.23 -6.48
C ALA A 15 4.77 4.36 -6.37
N ALA A 16 3.48 4.01 -6.39
CA ALA A 16 2.40 4.99 -6.27
C ALA A 16 2.39 5.67 -4.89
N LEU A 17 2.59 4.91 -3.81
CA LEU A 17 2.60 5.46 -2.46
C LEU A 17 3.85 6.30 -2.19
N SER A 18 5.04 5.84 -2.62
CA SER A 18 6.29 6.60 -2.53
C SER A 18 6.32 7.88 -3.35
N ALA A 19 5.47 7.99 -4.38
CA ALA A 19 5.35 9.21 -5.18
C ALA A 19 4.58 10.33 -4.47
N VAL A 20 3.78 10.01 -3.44
CA VAL A 20 2.89 10.97 -2.77
C VAL A 20 3.10 11.05 -1.25
N VAL A 21 3.76 10.07 -0.63
CA VAL A 21 4.10 10.08 0.80
C VAL A 21 5.61 10.13 0.94
N ALA A 22 6.12 11.24 1.49
CA ALA A 22 7.54 11.43 1.76
C ALA A 22 8.05 10.45 2.83
N ASP A 23 9.33 10.08 2.75
CA ASP A 23 10.04 9.25 3.74
C ASP A 23 9.38 7.91 4.07
N ILE A 24 8.55 7.38 3.16
CA ILE A 24 7.92 6.08 3.36
C ILE A 24 8.91 4.94 3.14
N ALA A 25 8.92 3.97 4.05
CA ALA A 25 9.73 2.77 3.97
C ALA A 25 8.85 1.51 4.05
N PHE A 26 9.19 0.52 3.23
CA PHE A 26 8.51 -0.77 3.20
C PHE A 26 9.41 -1.85 3.77
N SER A 27 8.85 -2.63 4.69
CA SER A 27 9.46 -3.86 5.20
C SER A 27 8.80 -5.05 4.55
N ARG A 28 9.62 -5.99 4.06
CA ARG A 28 9.12 -7.29 3.62
C ARG A 28 8.82 -8.17 4.83
N CYS A 29 7.68 -8.83 4.81
CA CYS A 29 7.18 -9.64 5.91
C CYS A 29 6.53 -10.93 5.39
N GLY A 30 6.29 -11.85 6.31
CA GLY A 30 5.61 -13.12 6.05
C GLY A 30 6.55 -14.24 5.62
N ASN A 31 6.34 -15.43 6.20
CA ASN A 31 7.18 -16.62 5.96
C ASN A 31 6.54 -17.62 4.98
N ARG A 32 5.21 -17.54 4.82
CA ARG A 32 4.41 -18.42 3.93
C ARG A 32 3.88 -17.66 2.71
N GLU A 33 3.54 -16.40 2.93
CA GLU A 33 3.10 -15.46 1.91
C GLU A 33 3.95 -14.19 2.06
N THR A 34 4.51 -13.72 0.97
CA THR A 34 5.31 -12.49 0.99
C THR A 34 4.39 -11.30 0.87
N TYR A 35 4.38 -10.45 1.90
CA TYR A 35 3.68 -9.17 1.87
C TYR A 35 4.63 -8.03 2.28
N LEU A 36 4.25 -6.82 1.91
CA LEU A 36 4.95 -5.60 2.33
C LEU A 36 4.15 -4.94 3.45
N ARG A 37 4.85 -4.38 4.44
CA ARG A 37 4.29 -3.52 5.47
C ARG A 37 4.97 -2.16 5.41
N CYS A 38 4.21 -1.09 5.54
CA CYS A 38 4.76 0.23 5.86
C CYS A 38 4.00 0.87 7.02
N ASP A 39 4.74 1.53 7.91
CA ASP A 39 4.16 2.44 8.89
C ASP A 39 4.11 3.83 8.23
N LEU A 40 2.94 4.47 8.24
CA LEU A 40 2.72 5.75 7.56
C LEU A 40 3.20 6.91 8.46
N PRO A 41 4.03 7.83 7.94
CA PRO A 41 4.68 8.84 8.77
C PRO A 41 3.69 9.82 9.39
N GLY A 42 4.01 10.28 10.60
CA GLY A 42 3.26 11.31 11.30
C GLY A 42 1.95 10.86 11.95
N ILE A 43 1.49 9.62 11.72
CA ILE A 43 0.23 9.10 12.29
C ILE A 43 0.32 7.62 12.69
N ALA A 44 -0.59 7.16 13.55
CA ALA A 44 -0.72 5.76 13.94
C ALA A 44 -1.50 4.95 12.90
N THR A 45 -0.99 4.87 11.68
CA THR A 45 -1.59 4.12 10.56
C THR A 45 -0.52 3.26 9.91
N PHE A 46 -0.86 2.04 9.56
CA PHE A 46 0.03 1.12 8.85
C PHE A 46 -0.72 0.47 7.71
N LEU A 47 0.02 0.10 6.67
CA LEU A 47 -0.50 -0.45 5.44
C LEU A 47 0.22 -1.75 5.10
N PHE A 48 -0.55 -2.73 4.62
CA PHE A 48 -0.06 -3.99 4.09
C PHE A 48 -0.36 -4.09 2.59
N VAL A 49 0.61 -4.58 1.82
CA VAL A 49 0.44 -4.92 0.40
C VAL A 49 0.75 -6.40 0.20
N TYR A 50 -0.30 -7.17 -0.06
CA TYR A 50 -0.25 -8.60 -0.34
C TYR A 50 0.03 -8.83 -1.84
N GLU A 51 0.03 -10.10 -2.28
CA GLU A 51 0.28 -10.45 -3.69
C GLU A 51 -0.73 -9.78 -4.64
N ASP A 52 -1.99 -9.72 -4.22
CA ASP A 52 -3.15 -9.24 -4.98
C ASP A 52 -4.09 -8.35 -4.15
N GLY A 53 -3.69 -7.87 -2.97
CA GLY A 53 -4.57 -7.07 -2.11
C GLY A 53 -3.85 -6.03 -1.26
N VAL A 54 -4.64 -5.16 -0.63
CA VAL A 54 -4.15 -4.08 0.25
C VAL A 54 -5.03 -3.99 1.48
N GLU A 55 -4.40 -3.74 2.62
CA GLU A 55 -5.06 -3.46 3.89
C GLU A 55 -4.47 -2.18 4.52
N VAL A 56 -5.34 -1.27 4.96
CA VAL A 56 -4.99 -0.03 5.65
C VAL A 56 -5.59 -0.08 7.05
N HIS A 57 -4.75 0.05 8.06
CA HIS A 57 -5.15 0.13 9.46
C HIS A 57 -4.95 1.54 9.99
N GLY A 58 -5.95 2.06 10.68
CA GLY A 58 -5.89 3.38 11.32
C GLY A 58 -7.27 3.74 11.87
N ALA A 59 -7.59 5.03 11.91
CA ALA A 59 -8.90 5.53 12.32
C ALA A 59 -10.02 5.13 11.34
N HIS A 60 -9.69 4.97 10.06
CA HIS A 60 -10.58 4.58 8.97
C HIS A 60 -10.01 3.34 8.27
N PRO A 61 -10.17 2.15 8.86
CA PRO A 61 -9.62 0.93 8.29
C PRO A 61 -10.32 0.57 6.98
N TRP A 62 -9.57 0.01 6.05
CA TRP A 62 -10.06 -0.37 4.73
C TRP A 62 -9.22 -1.52 4.15
N THR A 63 -9.88 -2.46 3.47
CA THR A 63 -9.22 -3.58 2.80
C THR A 63 -9.90 -3.88 1.48
N ALA A 64 -9.13 -4.29 0.48
CA ALA A 64 -9.66 -4.79 -0.79
C ALA A 64 -8.63 -5.58 -1.58
N GLU A 65 -9.12 -6.37 -2.53
CA GLU A 65 -8.33 -7.24 -3.41
C GLU A 65 -8.44 -6.82 -4.88
N CYS A 66 -7.53 -7.27 -5.73
CA CYS A 66 -7.51 -6.93 -7.16
C CYS A 66 -8.79 -7.38 -7.87
N GLN A 67 -9.40 -8.47 -7.41
CA GLN A 67 -10.65 -9.00 -7.97
C GLN A 67 -11.89 -8.13 -7.69
N ASP A 68 -11.81 -7.21 -6.72
CA ASP A 68 -12.87 -6.24 -6.43
C ASP A 68 -12.93 -5.10 -7.48
N TYR A 69 -11.91 -5.01 -8.34
CA TYR A 69 -11.72 -3.93 -9.29
C TYR A 69 -11.54 -4.44 -10.72
N ARG A 70 -11.75 -3.56 -11.71
CA ARG A 70 -11.54 -3.95 -13.12
C ARG A 70 -10.07 -4.03 -13.46
N THR A 71 -9.25 -3.24 -12.78
CA THR A 71 -7.80 -3.21 -12.98
C THR A 71 -7.06 -3.05 -11.65
N PRO A 72 -5.81 -3.53 -11.53
CA PRO A 72 -5.00 -3.29 -10.35
C PRO A 72 -4.72 -1.80 -10.08
N ALA A 73 -4.73 -0.96 -11.12
CA ALA A 73 -4.56 0.49 -10.98
C ALA A 73 -5.72 1.13 -10.21
N GLU A 74 -6.96 0.70 -10.46
CA GLU A 74 -8.12 1.16 -9.70
C GLU A 74 -7.98 0.83 -8.20
N LEU A 75 -7.47 -0.36 -7.85
CA LEU A 75 -7.21 -0.72 -6.46
C LEU A 75 -6.16 0.21 -5.82
N ILE A 76 -5.08 0.52 -6.55
CA ILE A 76 -4.03 1.45 -6.09
C ILE A 76 -4.61 2.84 -5.84
N ASP A 77 -5.46 3.37 -6.73
CA ASP A 77 -6.11 4.66 -6.54
C ASP A 77 -6.99 4.67 -5.28
N ARG A 78 -7.72 3.58 -5.01
CA ARG A 78 -8.57 3.45 -3.82
C ARG A 78 -7.75 3.30 -2.54
N MET A 79 -6.61 2.61 -2.60
CA MET A 79 -5.64 2.57 -1.51
C MET A 79 -5.19 3.99 -1.14
N LEU A 80 -4.81 4.83 -2.10
CA LEU A 80 -4.38 6.20 -1.82
C LEU A 80 -5.50 7.02 -1.18
N VAL A 81 -6.74 6.87 -1.64
CA VAL A 81 -7.90 7.51 -1.00
C VAL A 81 -8.07 7.07 0.46
N ALA A 82 -7.92 5.77 0.75
CA ALA A 82 -8.03 5.22 2.10
C ALA A 82 -6.90 5.72 3.02
N VAL A 83 -5.66 5.75 2.53
CA VAL A 83 -4.52 6.30 3.28
C VAL A 83 -4.75 7.78 3.61
N ARG A 84 -5.25 8.57 2.65
CA ARG A 84 -5.57 9.99 2.88
C ARG A 84 -6.70 10.18 3.89
N ALA A 85 -7.72 9.32 3.85
CA ALA A 85 -8.82 9.36 4.80
C ALA A 85 -8.36 9.15 6.25
N ASN A 86 -7.22 8.46 6.46
CA ASN A 86 -6.59 8.31 7.77
C ASN A 86 -5.78 9.53 8.22
N GLY A 87 -5.73 10.60 7.43
CA GLY A 87 -5.04 11.85 7.77
C GLY A 87 -3.56 11.87 7.38
N VAL A 88 -3.11 10.95 6.52
CA VAL A 88 -1.77 11.02 5.93
C VAL A 88 -1.71 12.20 4.98
N ASP A 89 -0.70 13.06 5.17
CA ASP A 89 -0.39 14.11 4.21
C ASP A 89 0.23 13.50 2.95
N MET A 90 -0.38 13.80 1.81
CA MET A 90 0.04 13.29 0.49
C MET A 90 0.62 14.39 -0.40
N SER A 91 1.06 15.49 0.20
CA SER A 91 1.66 16.61 -0.52
C SER A 91 3.01 16.18 -1.12
N ILE A 92 3.14 16.34 -2.43
CA ILE A 92 4.39 16.06 -3.16
C ILE A 92 5.50 16.96 -2.60
N THR A 93 6.62 16.37 -2.19
CA THR A 93 7.83 17.10 -1.78
C THR A 93 8.67 17.49 -2.99
#